data_AF-A0A1S3QEE6-F1
#
_entry.id   AF-A0A1S3QEE6-F1
#
_cell.length_a   1.000
_cell.length_b   1.000
_cell.length_c   1.000
_cell.angle_alpha   90.00
_cell.angle_beta   90.00
_cell.angle_gamma   90.00
#
_symmetry.space_group_name_H-M   'P 1'
#
loop_
_entity.id
_entity.type
_entity.pdbx_description
1 polymer ?
#
loop_
_entity_poly.entity_id
_entity_poly.type
_entity_poly.pdbx_seq_one_letter_code
_entity_poly.pdbx_strand_id
1 'polypeptide(L)'
;MDQKRQELVVKYFIQPFLTKNSSDSGCVSNSNSSVDWLQKNLGRFSVLLSLSDLLKLNTDFSPLSALEVLSPKQTAELVVLPLPGLPGKDVIINTVFDYLSKSPRERKLPEFLYHLSRLSVVTPVGCPVYQTIFVRLYQAMSALPQEMEPIIWASVYDLTESAPMDCALVPVNQQCPVSSHNATRICASVDSSSLQQLLDSGISTGRLCDFSIKQYACSQLKDLTAENLVTLLKCKLSENNTYSKETWKLFFTKASAVLDQALVLLSNQSEPVIGPAVSQALDVIGEIRVNRLTEDQLRDSVVIRKWFSGRLRLFLPSASGGFLHCLSTKNLSCDSYQAVVKEFGAQFDHMTLEQQQLVLKKLVIPFLSRPTTDSGCV
;
A
#
# COMPACT_ATOMS: atom_id res chain seq x y z
N MET A 1 18.24 10.24 -30.59
CA MET A 1 16.99 10.54 -31.32
C MET A 1 15.93 10.85 -30.27
N ASP A 2 15.27 12.01 -30.35
CA ASP A 2 14.18 12.36 -29.44
C ASP A 2 12.96 11.43 -29.63
N GLN A 3 12.10 11.34 -28.62
CA GLN A 3 10.97 10.41 -28.60
C GLN A 3 10.06 10.57 -29.82
N LYS A 4 9.78 11.82 -30.24
CA LYS A 4 8.91 12.08 -31.40
C LYS A 4 9.49 11.47 -32.66
N ARG A 5 10.79 11.62 -32.89
CA ARG A 5 11.46 10.98 -34.03
C ARG A 5 11.45 9.46 -33.94
N GLN A 6 11.57 8.88 -32.74
CA GLN A 6 11.48 7.41 -32.57
C GLN A 6 10.09 6.88 -32.93
N GLU A 7 9.03 7.58 -32.48
CA GLU A 7 7.64 7.24 -32.83
C GLU A 7 7.38 7.35 -34.34
N LEU A 8 7.99 8.34 -35.01
CA LEU A 8 7.91 8.46 -36.48
C LEU A 8 8.55 7.27 -37.19
N VAL A 9 9.69 6.75 -36.69
CA VAL A 9 10.33 5.55 -37.26
C VAL A 9 9.41 4.33 -37.11
N VAL A 10 8.78 4.16 -35.94
CA VAL A 10 7.82 3.07 -35.72
C VAL A 10 6.62 3.19 -36.66
N LYS A 11 6.02 4.37 -36.72
CA LYS A 11 4.77 4.62 -37.46
C LYS A 11 4.94 4.57 -38.98
N TYR A 12 6.02 5.14 -39.51
CA TYR A 12 6.19 5.33 -40.95
C TYR A 12 7.15 4.32 -41.61
N PHE A 13 7.91 3.57 -40.83
CA PHE A 13 8.81 2.55 -41.37
C PHE A 13 8.52 1.16 -40.81
N ILE A 14 8.66 0.95 -39.50
CA ILE A 14 8.62 -0.41 -38.92
C ILE A 14 7.23 -1.05 -39.06
N GLN A 15 6.17 -0.39 -38.59
CA GLN A 15 4.80 -0.95 -38.68
C GLN A 15 4.35 -1.19 -40.13
N PRO A 16 4.50 -0.23 -41.07
CA PRO A 16 4.13 -0.46 -42.47
C PRO A 16 4.91 -1.60 -43.13
N PHE A 17 6.18 -1.78 -42.78
CA PHE A 17 6.99 -2.87 -43.31
C PHE A 17 6.53 -4.24 -42.79
N LEU A 18 6.36 -4.36 -41.47
CA LEU A 18 5.95 -5.60 -40.82
C LEU A 18 4.50 -6.00 -41.13
N THR A 19 3.62 -5.04 -41.46
CA THR A 19 2.22 -5.32 -41.84
C THR A 19 2.02 -5.52 -43.35
N LYS A 20 3.09 -5.44 -44.16
CA LYS A 20 2.98 -5.60 -45.60
C LYS A 20 2.43 -7.00 -45.91
N ASN A 21 1.46 -7.05 -46.83
CA ASN A 21 0.91 -8.31 -47.32
C ASN A 21 1.93 -8.99 -48.24
N SER A 22 2.80 -9.82 -47.65
CA SER A 22 3.83 -10.63 -48.30
C SER A 22 3.85 -12.02 -47.68
N SER A 23 4.57 -12.96 -48.30
CA SER A 23 4.73 -14.32 -47.80
C SER A 23 5.47 -14.42 -46.45
N ASP A 24 6.15 -13.34 -46.03
CA ASP A 24 6.83 -13.23 -44.73
C ASP A 24 6.35 -11.96 -44.00
N SER A 25 5.02 -11.77 -43.95
CA SER A 25 4.42 -10.71 -43.15
C SER A 25 4.82 -10.88 -41.69
N GLY A 26 5.16 -9.78 -41.02
CA GLY A 26 5.68 -9.79 -39.65
C GLY A 26 7.12 -10.29 -39.49
N CYS A 27 7.79 -10.73 -40.56
CA CYS A 27 9.14 -11.31 -40.50
C CYS A 27 9.25 -12.48 -39.49
N VAL A 28 8.23 -13.34 -39.49
CA VAL A 28 8.10 -14.45 -38.54
C VAL A 28 8.99 -15.62 -38.94
N SER A 29 9.16 -15.90 -40.25
CA SER A 29 9.80 -17.13 -40.73
C SER A 29 11.29 -17.25 -40.37
N ASN A 30 11.95 -16.12 -40.11
CA ASN A 30 13.39 -16.06 -39.82
C ASN A 30 13.71 -15.92 -38.32
N SER A 31 12.70 -16.12 -37.46
CA SER A 31 12.82 -15.97 -36.02
C SER A 31 12.67 -17.32 -35.32
N ASN A 32 13.64 -17.65 -34.45
CA ASN A 32 13.65 -18.94 -33.76
C ASN A 32 12.83 -18.94 -32.45
N SER A 33 12.49 -17.77 -31.93
CA SER A 33 11.70 -17.59 -30.71
C SER A 33 11.02 -16.22 -30.69
N SER A 34 10.09 -16.02 -29.75
CA SER A 34 9.45 -14.71 -29.54
C SER A 34 10.45 -13.63 -29.08
N VAL A 35 11.46 -14.00 -28.30
CA VAL A 35 12.57 -13.10 -27.92
C VAL A 35 13.35 -12.66 -29.16
N ASP A 36 13.77 -13.63 -29.97
CA ASP A 36 14.54 -13.40 -31.19
C ASP A 36 13.77 -12.53 -32.19
N TRP A 37 12.47 -12.83 -32.38
CA TRP A 37 11.58 -12.05 -33.23
C TRP A 37 11.50 -10.59 -32.78
N LEU A 38 11.24 -10.34 -31.49
CA LEU A 38 11.08 -8.98 -30.97
C LEU A 38 12.40 -8.19 -31.08
N GLN A 39 13.53 -8.84 -30.80
CA GLN A 39 14.84 -8.21 -30.87
C GLN A 39 15.27 -7.88 -32.31
N LYS A 40 15.11 -8.81 -33.26
CA LYS A 40 15.50 -8.61 -34.66
C LYS A 40 14.63 -7.58 -35.38
N ASN A 41 13.32 -7.63 -35.16
CA ASN A 41 12.37 -6.83 -35.94
C ASN A 41 12.09 -5.45 -35.33
N LEU A 42 12.18 -5.32 -34.00
CA LEU A 42 11.80 -4.10 -33.29
C LEU A 42 12.93 -3.57 -32.39
N GLY A 43 13.77 -4.43 -31.84
CA GLY A 43 14.86 -4.04 -30.95
C GLY A 43 14.36 -3.15 -29.82
N ARG A 44 15.03 -2.00 -29.59
CA ARG A 44 14.62 -1.03 -28.56
C ARG A 44 13.35 -0.24 -28.91
N PHE A 45 12.92 -0.22 -30.18
CA PHE A 45 11.67 0.44 -30.57
C PHE A 45 10.42 -0.32 -30.10
N SER A 46 10.58 -1.60 -29.72
CA SER A 46 9.50 -2.43 -29.17
C SER A 46 8.77 -1.76 -27.99
N VAL A 47 9.46 -0.98 -27.17
CA VAL A 47 8.87 -0.30 -25.98
C VAL A 47 7.84 0.77 -26.34
N LEU A 48 7.81 1.22 -27.60
CA LEU A 48 6.87 2.21 -28.12
C LEU A 48 5.57 1.59 -28.63
N LEU A 49 5.49 0.25 -28.69
CA LEU A 49 4.30 -0.49 -29.11
C LEU A 49 3.59 -1.10 -27.91
N SER A 50 2.25 -1.11 -27.96
CA SER A 50 1.45 -1.90 -27.02
C SER A 50 1.61 -3.39 -27.30
N LEU A 51 1.38 -4.22 -26.28
CA LEU A 51 1.38 -5.67 -26.45
C LEU A 51 0.30 -6.14 -27.43
N SER A 52 -0.82 -5.42 -27.50
CA SER A 52 -1.87 -5.66 -28.51
C SER A 52 -1.35 -5.45 -29.93
N ASP A 53 -0.55 -4.40 -30.17
CA ASP A 53 0.02 -4.15 -31.50
C ASP A 53 1.09 -5.18 -31.86
N LEU A 54 1.89 -5.63 -30.89
CA LEU A 54 2.85 -6.72 -31.12
C LEU A 54 2.16 -8.02 -31.56
N LEU A 55 1.05 -8.39 -30.91
CA LEU A 55 0.26 -9.58 -31.29
C LEU A 55 -0.40 -9.45 -32.67
N LYS A 56 -0.69 -8.23 -33.13
CA LYS A 56 -1.17 -8.00 -34.52
C LYS A 56 -0.06 -8.13 -35.55
N LEU A 57 1.18 -7.79 -35.18
CA LEU A 57 2.35 -7.91 -36.07
C LEU A 57 2.83 -9.35 -36.22
N ASN A 58 2.70 -10.15 -35.16
CA ASN A 58 3.03 -11.57 -35.16
C ASN A 58 2.03 -12.34 -34.28
N THR A 59 1.14 -13.10 -34.92
CA THR A 59 0.12 -13.90 -34.22
C THR A 59 0.70 -15.08 -33.44
N ASP A 60 1.93 -15.51 -33.79
CA ASP A 60 2.66 -16.58 -33.11
C ASP A 60 3.55 -16.05 -31.96
N PHE A 61 3.54 -14.73 -31.72
CA PHE A 61 4.28 -14.13 -30.62
C PHE A 61 3.70 -14.58 -29.28
N SER A 62 4.57 -15.12 -28.41
CA SER A 62 4.24 -15.56 -27.05
C SER A 62 4.89 -14.64 -26.01
N PRO A 63 4.13 -13.68 -25.45
CA PRO A 63 4.66 -12.71 -24.47
C PRO A 63 5.29 -13.36 -23.23
N LEU A 64 4.71 -14.46 -22.73
CA LEU A 64 5.23 -15.16 -21.54
C LEU A 64 6.61 -15.77 -21.78
N SER A 65 6.90 -16.21 -23.01
CA SER A 65 8.23 -16.70 -23.39
C SER A 65 9.25 -15.58 -23.60
N ALA A 66 8.80 -14.32 -23.67
CA ALA A 66 9.61 -13.15 -23.98
C ALA A 66 9.70 -12.13 -22.83
N LEU A 67 9.32 -12.51 -21.60
CA LEU A 67 9.30 -11.61 -20.43
C LEU A 67 10.61 -10.85 -20.20
N GLU A 68 11.76 -11.43 -20.57
CA GLU A 68 13.08 -10.81 -20.43
C GLU A 68 13.36 -9.63 -21.36
N VAL A 69 12.60 -9.51 -22.46
CA VAL A 69 12.73 -8.41 -23.43
C VAL A 69 11.51 -7.49 -23.46
N LEU A 70 10.44 -7.81 -22.72
CA LEU A 70 9.30 -6.92 -22.57
C LEU A 70 9.63 -5.73 -21.67
N SER A 71 9.05 -4.58 -21.98
CA SER A 71 9.06 -3.44 -21.07
C SER A 71 8.15 -3.68 -19.85
N PRO A 72 8.40 -3.02 -18.71
CA PRO A 72 7.52 -3.13 -17.54
C PRO A 72 6.06 -2.78 -17.85
N LYS A 73 5.83 -1.81 -18.75
CA LYS A 73 4.49 -1.46 -19.25
C LYS A 73 3.84 -2.62 -20.01
N GLN A 74 4.55 -3.25 -20.94
CA GLN A 74 4.03 -4.41 -21.70
C GLN A 74 3.77 -5.61 -20.80
N THR A 75 4.61 -5.84 -19.79
CA THR A 75 4.38 -6.87 -18.77
C THR A 75 3.13 -6.57 -17.92
N ALA A 76 2.86 -5.30 -17.61
CA ALA A 76 1.62 -4.90 -16.95
C ALA A 76 0.39 -5.04 -17.87
N GLU A 77 0.51 -4.69 -19.15
CA GLU A 77 -0.52 -4.91 -20.18
C GLU A 77 -0.89 -6.39 -20.29
N LEU A 78 0.09 -7.28 -20.24
CA LEU A 78 -0.12 -8.74 -20.23
C LEU A 78 -1.04 -9.18 -19.06
N VAL A 79 -0.86 -8.57 -17.88
CA VAL A 79 -1.67 -8.87 -16.69
C VAL A 79 -3.09 -8.31 -16.80
N VAL A 80 -3.27 -7.08 -17.29
CA VAL A 80 -4.57 -6.37 -17.22
C VAL A 80 -5.43 -6.48 -18.48
N LEU A 81 -4.85 -6.51 -19.68
CA LEU A 81 -5.60 -6.41 -20.93
C LEU A 81 -6.18 -7.77 -21.38
N PRO A 82 -7.40 -7.81 -21.94
CA PRO A 82 -7.96 -9.02 -22.54
C PRO A 82 -7.32 -9.28 -23.91
N LEU A 83 -6.15 -9.91 -23.93
CA LEU A 83 -5.38 -10.20 -25.14
C LEU A 83 -5.72 -11.60 -25.70
N PRO A 84 -5.83 -11.76 -27.03
CA PRO A 84 -6.19 -13.04 -27.65
C PRO A 84 -5.04 -14.05 -27.59
N GLY A 85 -5.37 -15.34 -27.61
CA GLY A 85 -4.39 -16.43 -27.74
C GLY A 85 -3.51 -16.70 -26.51
N LEU A 86 -3.83 -16.08 -25.37
CA LEU A 86 -3.08 -16.23 -24.12
C LEU A 86 -3.75 -17.20 -23.13
N PRO A 87 -3.00 -17.80 -22.19
CA PRO A 87 -3.57 -18.63 -21.15
C PRO A 87 -4.43 -17.83 -20.16
N GLY A 88 -5.07 -18.53 -19.22
CA GLY A 88 -5.86 -17.93 -18.14
C GLY A 88 -5.09 -16.85 -17.39
N LYS A 89 -5.83 -15.84 -16.91
CA LYS A 89 -5.24 -14.69 -16.20
C LYS A 89 -4.47 -15.09 -14.96
N ASP A 90 -4.93 -16.11 -14.24
CA ASP A 90 -4.24 -16.72 -13.11
C ASP A 90 -2.85 -17.25 -13.50
N VAL A 91 -2.73 -17.97 -14.61
CA VAL A 91 -1.45 -18.48 -15.12
C VAL A 91 -0.51 -17.34 -15.47
N ILE A 92 -1.03 -16.31 -16.14
CA ILE A 92 -0.27 -15.12 -16.52
C ILE A 92 0.28 -14.40 -15.29
N ILE A 93 -0.58 -14.09 -14.32
CA ILE A 93 -0.20 -13.35 -13.11
C ILE A 93 0.85 -14.13 -12.33
N ASN A 94 0.63 -15.43 -12.10
CA ASN A 94 1.60 -16.25 -11.39
C ASN A 94 2.96 -16.28 -12.10
N THR A 95 2.97 -16.52 -13.41
CA THR A 95 4.22 -16.58 -14.20
C THR A 95 4.97 -15.26 -14.18
N VAL A 96 4.26 -14.13 -14.33
CA VAL A 96 4.86 -12.79 -14.28
C VAL A 96 5.47 -12.52 -12.92
N PHE A 97 4.73 -12.76 -11.83
CA PHE A 97 5.26 -12.54 -10.49
C PHE A 97 6.41 -13.51 -10.16
N ASP A 98 6.35 -14.79 -10.55
CA ASP A 98 7.45 -15.75 -10.39
C ASP A 98 8.71 -15.29 -11.13
N TYR A 99 8.54 -14.72 -12.32
CA TYR A 99 9.64 -14.14 -13.07
C TYR A 99 10.21 -12.91 -12.34
N LEU A 100 9.39 -11.92 -12.01
CA LEU A 100 9.86 -10.65 -11.44
C LEU A 100 10.51 -10.83 -10.06
N SER A 101 9.94 -11.71 -9.22
CA SER A 101 10.41 -11.95 -7.85
C SER A 101 11.81 -12.57 -7.77
N LYS A 102 12.32 -13.24 -8.81
CA LYS A 102 13.67 -13.82 -8.80
C LYS A 102 14.78 -12.78 -8.70
N SER A 103 14.57 -11.59 -9.28
CA SER A 103 15.57 -10.51 -9.30
C SER A 103 14.83 -9.17 -9.43
N PRO A 104 14.16 -8.69 -8.35
CA PRO A 104 13.15 -7.64 -8.44
C PRO A 104 13.70 -6.29 -8.93
N ARG A 105 14.98 -5.98 -8.67
CA ARG A 105 15.64 -4.77 -9.17
C ARG A 105 15.97 -4.91 -10.66
N GLU A 106 16.66 -5.97 -11.03
CA GLU A 106 17.12 -6.21 -12.39
C GLU A 106 15.95 -6.40 -13.35
N ARG A 107 14.88 -7.05 -12.89
CA ARG A 107 13.65 -7.32 -13.64
C ARG A 107 12.59 -6.22 -13.48
N LYS A 108 12.93 -5.11 -12.81
CA LYS A 108 12.09 -3.89 -12.76
C LYS A 108 10.69 -4.11 -12.20
N LEU A 109 10.61 -4.87 -11.09
CA LEU A 109 9.36 -5.06 -10.36
C LEU A 109 8.71 -3.71 -9.95
N PRO A 110 9.44 -2.69 -9.45
CA PRO A 110 8.85 -1.41 -9.10
C PRO A 110 8.14 -0.71 -10.27
N GLU A 111 8.78 -0.67 -11.45
CA GLU A 111 8.22 -0.04 -12.64
C GLU A 111 7.04 -0.84 -13.18
N PHE A 112 7.09 -2.17 -13.10
CA PHE A 112 5.96 -3.02 -13.44
C PHE A 112 4.75 -2.71 -12.56
N LEU A 113 4.94 -2.63 -11.23
CA LEU A 113 3.87 -2.34 -10.28
C LEU A 113 3.25 -0.95 -10.51
N TYR A 114 4.09 0.06 -10.80
CA TYR A 114 3.62 1.39 -11.18
C TYR A 114 2.68 1.34 -12.40
N HIS A 115 3.08 0.62 -13.46
CA HIS A 115 2.23 0.48 -14.66
C HIS A 115 0.98 -0.36 -14.40
N LEU A 116 1.08 -1.41 -13.58
CA LEU A 116 -0.03 -2.26 -13.19
C LEU A 116 -1.13 -1.45 -12.50
N SER A 117 -0.78 -0.63 -11.50
CA SER A 117 -1.71 0.25 -10.80
C SER A 117 -2.40 1.21 -11.76
N ARG A 118 -1.63 1.89 -12.63
CA ARG A 118 -2.18 2.88 -13.56
C ARG A 118 -3.10 2.28 -14.62
N LEU A 119 -2.75 1.13 -15.18
CA LEU A 119 -3.58 0.47 -16.18
C LEU A 119 -4.87 -0.08 -15.57
N SER A 120 -4.83 -0.50 -14.30
CA SER A 120 -5.99 -1.02 -13.58
C SER A 120 -7.08 0.04 -13.34
N VAL A 121 -6.74 1.33 -13.33
CA VAL A 121 -7.72 2.43 -13.23
C VAL A 121 -8.54 2.59 -14.51
N VAL A 122 -7.91 2.41 -15.67
CA VAL A 122 -8.51 2.71 -16.99
C VAL A 122 -8.98 1.46 -17.73
N THR A 123 -8.69 0.28 -17.20
CA THR A 123 -9.07 -1.01 -17.79
C THR A 123 -10.10 -1.68 -16.89
N PRO A 124 -11.26 -2.13 -17.41
CA PRO A 124 -12.18 -2.96 -16.63
C PRO A 124 -11.49 -4.29 -16.30
N VAL A 125 -11.10 -4.47 -15.04
CA VAL A 125 -10.47 -5.70 -14.55
C VAL A 125 -11.44 -6.42 -13.60
N GLY A 126 -11.69 -7.70 -13.87
CA GLY A 126 -12.60 -8.51 -13.06
C GLY A 126 -12.02 -8.84 -11.68
N CYS A 127 -12.90 -9.02 -10.69
CA CYS A 127 -12.50 -9.31 -9.30
C CYS A 127 -11.51 -10.50 -9.14
N PRO A 128 -11.66 -11.64 -9.85
CA PRO A 128 -10.71 -12.77 -9.72
C PRO A 128 -9.26 -12.41 -10.05
N VAL A 129 -9.06 -11.46 -10.98
CA VAL A 129 -7.74 -10.96 -11.35
C VAL A 129 -7.13 -10.18 -10.19
N TYR A 130 -7.89 -9.25 -9.58
CA TYR A 130 -7.44 -8.54 -8.39
C TYR A 130 -7.12 -9.47 -7.24
N GLN A 131 -7.99 -10.44 -6.94
CA GLN A 131 -7.75 -11.42 -5.88
C GLN A 131 -6.41 -12.15 -6.06
N THR A 132 -6.12 -12.58 -7.29
CA THR A 132 -4.85 -13.26 -7.61
C THR A 132 -3.66 -12.31 -7.45
N ILE A 133 -3.76 -11.07 -7.95
CA ILE A 133 -2.71 -10.05 -7.80
C ILE A 133 -2.42 -9.78 -6.32
N PHE A 134 -3.44 -9.61 -5.49
CA PHE A 134 -3.28 -9.34 -4.06
C PHE A 134 -2.56 -10.49 -3.35
N VAL A 135 -2.94 -11.74 -3.62
CA VAL A 135 -2.23 -12.92 -3.09
C VAL A 135 -0.74 -12.87 -3.43
N ARG A 136 -0.39 -12.55 -4.69
CA ARG A 136 1.01 -12.46 -5.12
C ARG A 136 1.77 -11.29 -4.49
N LEU A 137 1.12 -10.14 -4.30
CA LEU A 137 1.70 -8.99 -3.62
C LEU A 137 2.03 -9.33 -2.16
N TYR A 138 1.11 -9.96 -1.43
CA TYR A 138 1.36 -10.37 -0.05
C TYR A 138 2.46 -11.41 0.08
N GLN A 139 2.49 -12.41 -0.80
CA GLN A 139 3.59 -13.37 -0.86
C GLN A 139 4.93 -12.67 -1.11
N ALA A 140 4.95 -11.70 -2.04
CA ALA A 140 6.15 -10.93 -2.35
C ALA A 140 6.67 -10.11 -1.15
N MET A 141 5.80 -9.57 -0.29
CA MET A 141 6.23 -8.85 0.92
C MET A 141 7.04 -9.74 1.87
N SER A 142 6.69 -11.02 1.97
CA SER A 142 7.40 -11.97 2.84
C SER A 142 8.68 -12.54 2.20
N ALA A 143 8.71 -12.64 0.88
CA ALA A 143 9.75 -13.34 0.14
C ALA A 143 10.86 -12.42 -0.41
N LEU A 144 10.58 -11.13 -0.58
CA LEU A 144 11.50 -10.19 -1.22
C LEU A 144 12.31 -9.37 -0.20
N PRO A 145 13.44 -8.76 -0.64
CA PRO A 145 14.21 -7.85 0.21
C PRO A 145 13.35 -6.72 0.80
N GLN A 146 13.63 -6.33 2.04
CA GLN A 146 12.84 -5.37 2.84
C GLN A 146 12.61 -4.01 2.15
N GLU A 147 13.55 -3.57 1.31
CA GLU A 147 13.40 -2.34 0.51
C GLU A 147 12.27 -2.37 -0.52
N MET A 148 11.79 -3.56 -0.90
CA MET A 148 10.65 -3.72 -1.80
C MET A 148 9.32 -3.53 -1.07
N GLU A 149 9.30 -3.69 0.25
CA GLU A 149 8.10 -3.61 1.09
C GLU A 149 7.30 -2.31 0.88
N PRO A 150 7.90 -1.09 0.91
CA PRO A 150 7.15 0.15 0.72
C PRO A 150 6.53 0.27 -0.68
N ILE A 151 7.22 -0.26 -1.70
CA ILE A 151 6.78 -0.21 -3.11
C ILE A 151 5.59 -1.14 -3.30
N ILE A 152 5.66 -2.35 -2.75
CA ILE A 152 4.57 -3.33 -2.81
C ILE A 152 3.36 -2.77 -2.05
N TRP A 153 3.56 -2.13 -0.89
CA TRP A 153 2.47 -1.50 -0.14
C TRP A 153 1.78 -0.36 -0.89
N ALA A 154 2.54 0.54 -1.52
CA ALA A 154 1.97 1.58 -2.37
C ALA A 154 1.10 0.98 -3.48
N SER A 155 1.56 -0.11 -4.08
CA SER A 155 0.83 -0.82 -5.14
C SER A 155 -0.44 -1.48 -4.63
N VAL A 156 -0.42 -2.10 -3.44
CA VAL A 156 -1.61 -2.64 -2.78
C VAL A 156 -2.64 -1.53 -2.57
N TYR A 157 -2.21 -0.36 -2.08
CA TYR A 157 -3.11 0.78 -1.87
C TYR A 157 -3.77 1.23 -3.18
N ASP A 158 -2.97 1.53 -4.21
CA ASP A 158 -3.46 2.00 -5.51
C ASP A 158 -4.40 0.99 -6.19
N LEU A 159 -4.09 -0.31 -6.10
CA LEU A 159 -4.93 -1.36 -6.67
C LEU A 159 -6.22 -1.56 -5.88
N THR A 160 -6.22 -1.29 -4.57
CA THR A 160 -7.45 -1.35 -3.77
C THR A 160 -8.41 -0.21 -4.15
N GLU A 161 -7.90 0.95 -4.58
CA GLU A 161 -8.74 2.05 -5.12
C GLU A 161 -9.36 1.68 -6.47
N SER A 162 -8.65 0.88 -7.27
CA SER A 162 -9.08 0.51 -8.62
C SER A 162 -10.02 -0.70 -8.66
N ALA A 163 -10.02 -1.52 -7.61
CA ALA A 163 -10.81 -2.75 -7.56
C ALA A 163 -12.33 -2.47 -7.57
N PRO A 164 -13.16 -3.35 -8.17
CA PRO A 164 -14.61 -3.25 -8.09
C PRO A 164 -15.11 -3.20 -6.64
N MET A 165 -16.12 -2.39 -6.37
CA MET A 165 -16.65 -2.12 -5.02
C MET A 165 -17.16 -3.36 -4.29
N ASP A 166 -17.64 -4.36 -5.03
CA ASP A 166 -18.15 -5.65 -4.56
C ASP A 166 -17.07 -6.74 -4.53
N CYS A 167 -15.83 -6.42 -4.89
CA CYS A 167 -14.75 -7.39 -4.93
C CYS A 167 -14.21 -7.69 -3.53
N ALA A 168 -14.51 -8.89 -3.03
CA ALA A 168 -13.88 -9.42 -1.83
C ALA A 168 -12.42 -9.81 -2.14
N LEU A 169 -11.49 -8.88 -1.96
CA LEU A 169 -10.06 -9.14 -2.16
C LEU A 169 -9.59 -10.22 -1.16
N VAL A 170 -9.05 -11.32 -1.71
CA VAL A 170 -8.66 -12.56 -1.00
C VAL A 170 -7.53 -12.30 0.02
N PRO A 171 -7.57 -12.90 1.24
CA PRO A 171 -8.72 -13.02 2.13
C PRO A 171 -8.42 -12.43 3.54
N VAL A 172 -9.52 -12.29 4.28
CA VAL A 172 -9.76 -11.86 5.68
C VAL A 172 -8.82 -12.44 6.78
N ASN A 173 -7.81 -13.26 6.45
CA ASN A 173 -7.01 -14.01 7.42
C ASN A 173 -5.47 -13.92 7.29
N GLN A 174 -4.93 -12.90 6.62
CA GLN A 174 -3.51 -12.58 6.77
C GLN A 174 -3.37 -11.23 7.47
N GLN A 175 -2.66 -11.27 8.61
CA GLN A 175 -2.38 -10.15 9.51
C GLN A 175 -2.31 -8.82 8.77
N CYS A 176 -3.06 -7.85 9.27
CA CYS A 176 -2.95 -6.47 8.84
C CYS A 176 -1.48 -6.04 8.71
N PRO A 177 -1.13 -5.21 7.71
CA PRO A 177 0.21 -4.69 7.51
C PRO A 177 0.91 -4.38 8.83
N VAL A 178 2.11 -4.93 9.04
CA VAL A 178 2.93 -4.63 10.21
C VAL A 178 4.26 -4.09 9.70
N SER A 179 4.48 -2.77 9.83
CA SER A 179 5.74 -2.16 9.44
C SER A 179 6.91 -2.73 10.23
N SER A 180 8.07 -2.88 9.61
CA SER A 180 9.28 -3.28 10.32
C SER A 180 9.86 -2.10 11.13
N HIS A 181 10.61 -2.37 12.20
CA HIS A 181 11.31 -1.31 12.96
C HIS A 181 12.71 -1.77 13.33
N ASN A 182 13.69 -1.45 12.48
CA ASN A 182 15.09 -1.78 12.75
C ASN A 182 15.78 -0.59 13.42
N ALA A 183 15.99 -0.69 14.74
CA ALA A 183 16.60 0.37 15.54
C ALA A 183 18.00 0.77 15.02
N THR A 184 18.82 -0.19 14.60
CA THR A 184 20.18 0.07 14.10
C THR A 184 20.16 0.93 12.84
N ARG A 185 19.22 0.66 11.92
CA ARG A 185 19.08 1.44 10.69
C ARG A 185 18.46 2.81 10.94
N ILE A 186 17.40 2.88 11.75
CA ILE A 186 16.70 4.14 12.05
C ILE A 186 17.63 5.08 12.79
N CYS A 187 18.40 4.57 13.75
CA CYS A 187 19.28 5.37 14.59
C CYS A 187 20.70 5.54 14.06
N ALA A 188 20.98 5.09 12.82
CA ALA A 188 22.24 5.36 12.17
C ALA A 188 22.46 6.88 12.04
N SER A 189 23.57 7.36 12.61
CA SER A 189 24.00 8.76 12.60
C SER A 189 23.02 9.74 13.27
N VAL A 190 22.22 9.28 14.24
CA VAL A 190 21.31 10.15 15.01
C VAL A 190 21.94 10.50 16.35
N ASP A 191 22.26 11.78 16.56
CA ASP A 191 22.67 12.28 17.87
C ASP A 191 21.45 12.67 18.71
N SER A 192 21.26 11.96 19.82
CA SER A 192 20.19 12.18 20.80
C SER A 192 20.75 12.56 22.18
N SER A 193 22.03 12.94 22.27
CA SER A 193 22.71 13.26 23.53
C SER A 193 22.07 14.44 24.28
N SER A 194 21.83 15.57 23.59
CA SER A 194 21.16 16.75 24.15
C SER A 194 19.74 16.45 24.64
N LEU A 195 19.03 15.55 23.95
CA LEU A 195 17.71 15.09 24.37
C LEU A 195 17.82 14.21 25.62
N GLN A 196 18.79 13.29 25.66
CA GLN A 196 18.99 12.43 26.81
C GLN A 196 19.30 13.24 28.07
N GLN A 197 20.16 14.27 27.96
CA GLN A 197 20.43 15.19 29.06
C GLN A 197 19.17 15.93 29.55
N LEU A 198 18.29 16.35 28.63
CA LEU A 198 17.00 16.96 29.01
C LEU A 198 16.08 15.98 29.73
N LEU A 199 16.03 14.72 29.29
CA LEU A 199 15.24 13.69 29.95
C LEU A 199 15.79 13.36 31.35
N ASP A 200 17.12 13.31 31.51
CA ASP A 200 17.80 12.98 32.77
C ASP A 200 17.73 14.11 33.81
N SER A 201 17.62 15.37 33.37
CA SER A 201 17.64 16.57 34.25
C SER A 201 16.27 16.98 34.79
N GLY A 202 15.19 16.30 34.40
CA GLY A 202 13.82 16.67 34.75
C GLY A 202 13.17 17.60 33.71
N ILE A 203 11.99 17.21 33.25
CA ILE A 203 11.46 17.70 31.97
C ILE A 203 10.70 19.03 32.14
N SER A 204 11.25 20.11 31.58
CA SER A 204 10.47 21.31 31.25
C SER A 204 9.66 21.04 29.96
N THR A 205 8.33 20.93 30.08
CA THR A 205 7.40 20.60 28.96
C THR A 205 7.58 21.49 27.72
N GLY A 206 8.02 22.73 27.89
CA GLY A 206 8.22 23.69 26.80
C GLY A 206 9.30 23.34 25.77
N ARG A 207 10.29 22.50 26.11
CA ARG A 207 11.41 22.14 25.20
C ARG A 207 11.24 20.76 24.52
N LEU A 208 10.20 20.03 24.86
CA LEU A 208 9.95 18.70 24.31
C LEU A 208 9.75 18.74 22.79
N CYS A 209 9.13 19.80 22.29
CA CYS A 209 8.84 19.96 20.88
C CYS A 209 10.06 20.36 20.03
N ASP A 210 11.20 20.68 20.63
CA ASP A 210 12.41 21.10 19.89
C ASP A 210 13.10 19.92 19.19
N PHE A 211 12.88 18.70 19.66
CA PHE A 211 13.58 17.50 19.18
C PHE A 211 12.73 16.70 18.20
N SER A 212 13.35 16.08 17.21
CA SER A 212 12.64 15.25 16.22
C SER A 212 12.14 13.92 16.81
N ILE A 213 11.06 13.36 16.24
CA ILE A 213 10.60 12.00 16.60
C ILE A 213 11.71 10.97 16.41
N LYS A 214 12.58 11.15 15.41
CA LYS A 214 13.74 10.29 15.18
C LYS A 214 14.72 10.32 16.36
N GLN A 215 14.97 11.48 16.97
CA GLN A 215 15.79 11.58 18.18
C GLN A 215 15.12 10.92 19.39
N TYR A 216 13.81 11.10 19.58
CA TYR A 216 13.08 10.37 20.63
C TYR A 216 13.11 8.85 20.41
N ALA A 217 12.95 8.38 19.17
CA ALA A 217 13.07 6.96 18.83
C ALA A 217 14.47 6.40 19.15
N CYS A 218 15.50 7.24 19.14
CA CYS A 218 16.90 6.87 19.34
C CYS A 218 17.45 7.21 20.73
N SER A 219 16.61 7.62 21.69
CA SER A 219 16.98 7.82 23.11
C SER A 219 16.40 6.72 24.02
N GLN A 220 16.65 6.78 25.32
CA GLN A 220 16.26 5.71 26.27
C GLN A 220 14.86 5.86 26.91
N LEU A 221 14.16 7.00 26.73
CA LEU A 221 12.76 7.29 27.12
C LEU A 221 12.25 6.79 28.50
N LYS A 222 13.14 6.41 29.42
CA LYS A 222 12.79 5.70 30.67
C LYS A 222 11.86 6.49 31.57
N ASP A 223 12.07 7.80 31.65
CA ASP A 223 11.34 8.71 32.54
C ASP A 223 10.28 9.54 31.79
N LEU A 224 9.90 9.11 30.58
CA LEU A 224 8.86 9.77 29.80
C LEU A 224 7.48 9.47 30.40
N THR A 225 6.76 10.50 30.87
CA THR A 225 5.39 10.34 31.39
C THR A 225 4.33 10.44 30.28
N ALA A 226 3.08 10.12 30.63
CA ALA A 226 1.95 10.26 29.72
C ALA A 226 1.70 11.73 29.30
N GLU A 227 1.85 12.68 30.22
CA GLU A 227 1.70 14.12 29.96
C GLU A 227 2.76 14.65 29.00
N ASN A 228 3.99 14.15 29.15
CA ASN A 228 5.10 14.45 28.24
C ASN A 228 4.80 13.92 26.83
N LEU A 229 4.29 12.69 26.74
CA LEU A 229 3.90 12.10 25.45
C LEU A 229 2.71 12.84 24.81
N VAL A 230 1.72 13.29 25.59
CA VAL A 230 0.63 14.15 25.08
C VAL A 230 1.19 15.44 24.48
N THR A 231 2.12 16.09 25.19
CA THR A 231 2.76 17.33 24.71
C THR A 231 3.50 17.09 23.39
N LEU A 232 4.25 15.98 23.30
CA LEU A 232 4.97 15.59 22.09
C LEU A 232 4.03 15.30 20.92
N LEU A 233 2.96 14.53 21.14
CA LEU A 233 2.01 14.20 20.09
C LEU A 233 1.33 15.45 19.53
N LYS A 234 0.97 16.42 20.38
CA LYS A 234 0.38 17.68 19.93
C LYS A 234 1.26 18.44 18.95
N CYS A 235 2.53 18.63 19.27
CA CYS A 235 3.41 19.38 18.37
C CYS A 235 3.87 18.55 17.17
N LYS A 236 4.20 17.26 17.36
CA LYS A 236 4.78 16.44 16.30
C LYS A 236 3.80 15.91 15.28
N LEU A 237 2.52 15.79 15.63
CA LEU A 237 1.50 15.41 14.66
C LEU A 237 1.05 16.58 13.78
N SER A 238 1.11 17.81 14.30
CA SER A 238 0.75 19.04 13.59
C SER A 238 1.92 19.67 12.82
N GLU A 239 3.15 19.22 13.04
CA GLU A 239 4.31 19.67 12.27
C GLU A 239 4.22 19.25 10.79
N ASN A 240 4.78 20.08 9.91
CA ASN A 240 4.86 19.77 8.47
C ASN A 240 5.84 18.64 8.13
N ASN A 241 6.68 18.22 9.09
CA ASN A 241 7.64 17.15 8.89
C ASN A 241 6.93 15.79 8.95
N THR A 242 7.08 14.99 7.88
CA THR A 242 6.62 13.61 7.88
C THR A 242 7.76 12.67 8.25
N TYR A 243 7.53 11.80 9.23
CA TYR A 243 8.46 10.75 9.62
C TYR A 243 7.99 9.42 9.05
N SER A 244 8.91 8.52 8.74
CA SER A 244 8.55 7.20 8.23
C SER A 244 7.75 6.38 9.25
N LYS A 245 6.91 5.44 8.79
CA LYS A 245 6.15 4.53 9.68
C LYS A 245 7.08 3.75 10.62
N GLU A 246 8.25 3.33 10.14
CA GLU A 246 9.25 2.61 10.94
C GLU A 246 9.79 3.47 12.08
N THR A 247 9.95 4.79 11.86
CA THR A 247 10.41 5.74 12.88
C THR A 247 9.35 5.93 13.97
N TRP A 248 8.09 6.16 13.56
CA TRP A 248 6.95 6.22 14.49
C TRP A 248 6.80 4.92 15.28
N LYS A 249 6.99 3.78 14.62
CA LYS A 249 6.90 2.46 15.25
C LYS A 249 7.98 2.23 16.29
N LEU A 250 9.23 2.58 16.00
CA LEU A 250 10.30 2.49 16.98
C LEU A 250 10.01 3.39 18.19
N PHE A 251 9.60 4.63 17.94
CA PHE A 251 9.23 5.57 19.00
C PHE A 251 8.10 5.05 19.88
N PHE A 252 6.96 4.69 19.30
CA PHE A 252 5.81 4.19 20.05
C PHE A 252 6.07 2.85 20.74
N THR A 253 6.92 2.00 20.18
CA THR A 253 7.32 0.75 20.83
C THR A 253 8.12 1.04 22.10
N LYS A 254 9.04 2.02 22.08
CA LYS A 254 9.78 2.46 23.27
C LYS A 254 8.89 3.17 24.29
N ALA A 255 7.97 4.02 23.83
CA ALA A 255 7.01 4.75 24.67
C ALA A 255 5.77 3.92 25.07
N SER A 256 5.76 2.61 24.75
CA SER A 256 4.59 1.73 24.87
C SER A 256 4.00 1.67 26.28
N ALA A 257 4.82 1.84 27.32
CA ALA A 257 4.37 1.81 28.72
C ALA A 257 3.39 2.95 29.07
N VAL A 258 3.55 4.12 28.45
CA VAL A 258 2.73 5.31 28.75
C VAL A 258 1.77 5.68 27.62
N LEU A 259 1.87 5.02 26.47
CA LEU A 259 1.09 5.32 25.28
C LEU A 259 -0.43 5.29 25.52
N ASP A 260 -0.94 4.25 26.18
CA ASP A 260 -2.40 4.09 26.34
C ASP A 260 -3.00 5.19 27.22
N GLN A 261 -2.30 5.59 28.28
CA GLN A 261 -2.71 6.68 29.15
C GLN A 261 -2.61 8.03 28.42
N ALA A 262 -1.55 8.25 27.65
CA ALA A 262 -1.39 9.45 26.84
C ALA A 262 -2.52 9.58 25.80
N LEU A 263 -2.91 8.49 25.14
CA LEU A 263 -4.02 8.48 24.19
C LEU A 263 -5.35 8.82 24.85
N VAL A 264 -5.60 8.35 26.09
CA VAL A 264 -6.79 8.74 26.87
C VAL A 264 -6.79 10.24 27.17
N LEU A 265 -5.66 10.77 27.68
CA LEU A 265 -5.51 12.19 28.00
C LEU A 265 -5.65 13.08 26.75
N LEU A 266 -5.19 12.59 25.60
CA LEU A 266 -5.33 13.28 24.33
C LEU A 266 -6.78 13.25 23.86
N SER A 267 -7.44 12.08 23.91
CA SER A 267 -8.83 11.87 23.45
C SER A 267 -9.88 12.68 24.21
N ASN A 268 -9.58 13.12 25.44
CA ASN A 268 -10.46 13.97 26.25
C ASN A 268 -10.46 15.45 25.79
N GLN A 269 -9.67 15.81 24.79
CA GLN A 269 -9.60 17.18 24.27
C GLN A 269 -10.58 17.41 23.12
N SER A 270 -10.96 18.67 22.89
CA SER A 270 -12.11 19.02 22.07
C SER A 270 -11.86 18.99 20.55
N GLU A 271 -10.64 19.27 20.12
CA GLU A 271 -10.32 19.47 18.71
C GLU A 271 -9.54 18.28 18.13
N PRO A 272 -9.90 17.78 16.93
CA PRO A 272 -9.16 16.72 16.24
C PRO A 272 -7.75 17.17 15.92
N VAL A 273 -6.83 16.20 15.90
CA VAL A 273 -5.44 16.46 15.50
C VAL A 273 -5.38 16.37 13.98
N ILE A 274 -5.12 17.49 13.32
CA ILE A 274 -4.96 17.57 11.87
C ILE A 274 -3.50 17.87 11.57
N GLY A 275 -2.89 17.03 10.74
CA GLY A 275 -1.51 17.22 10.30
C GLY A 275 -1.02 16.05 9.45
N PRO A 276 0.08 16.24 8.70
CA PRO A 276 0.51 15.29 7.67
C PRO A 276 1.03 13.97 8.25
N ALA A 277 1.39 13.92 9.53
CA ALA A 277 1.87 12.72 10.20
C ALA A 277 0.78 11.90 10.92
N VAL A 278 -0.46 12.43 11.03
CA VAL A 278 -1.54 11.83 11.85
C VAL A 278 -1.92 10.43 11.36
N SER A 279 -2.08 10.25 10.05
CA SER A 279 -2.44 8.97 9.44
C SER A 279 -1.37 7.90 9.67
N GLN A 280 -0.09 8.26 9.54
CA GLN A 280 1.05 7.36 9.78
C GLN A 280 1.14 6.95 11.25
N ALA A 281 0.95 7.91 12.17
CA ALA A 281 0.93 7.63 13.60
C ALA A 281 -0.25 6.71 13.98
N LEU A 282 -1.44 6.97 13.45
CA LEU A 282 -2.62 6.13 13.68
C LEU A 282 -2.41 4.71 13.13
N ASP A 283 -1.83 4.56 11.94
CA ASP A 283 -1.51 3.26 11.37
C ASP A 283 -0.63 2.45 12.33
N VAL A 284 0.45 3.06 12.83
CA VAL A 284 1.38 2.42 13.76
C VAL A 284 0.71 2.09 15.10
N ILE A 285 -0.14 2.98 15.65
CA ILE A 285 -0.93 2.69 16.85
C ILE A 285 -1.84 1.49 16.58
N GLY A 286 -2.48 1.44 15.41
CA GLY A 286 -3.25 0.30 14.93
C GLY A 286 -2.43 -0.99 14.96
N GLU A 287 -1.22 -0.97 14.40
CA GLU A 287 -0.31 -2.12 14.35
C GLU A 287 0.09 -2.66 15.73
N ILE A 288 0.47 -1.78 16.66
CA ILE A 288 1.01 -2.19 17.96
C ILE A 288 -0.08 -2.41 19.02
N ARG A 289 -1.32 -1.95 18.78
CA ARG A 289 -2.47 -2.09 19.69
C ARG A 289 -3.67 -2.77 19.05
N VAL A 290 -4.41 -2.07 18.17
CA VAL A 290 -5.72 -2.51 17.66
C VAL A 290 -5.64 -3.85 16.94
N ASN A 291 -4.61 -4.04 16.12
CA ASN A 291 -4.41 -5.23 15.30
C ASN A 291 -4.02 -6.46 16.14
N ARG A 292 -3.62 -6.25 17.41
CA ARG A 292 -3.21 -7.28 18.36
C ARG A 292 -4.31 -7.66 19.35
N LEU A 293 -5.50 -7.04 19.27
CA LEU A 293 -6.67 -7.45 20.04
C LEU A 293 -7.03 -8.89 19.68
N THR A 294 -7.41 -9.68 20.69
CA THR A 294 -7.89 -11.05 20.49
C THR A 294 -9.29 -11.05 19.88
N GLU A 295 -9.70 -12.20 19.34
CA GLU A 295 -11.05 -12.39 18.80
C GLU A 295 -12.14 -12.00 19.81
N ASP A 296 -12.01 -12.43 21.08
CA ASP A 296 -12.95 -12.06 22.14
C ASP A 296 -12.99 -10.55 22.39
N GLN A 297 -11.81 -9.90 22.39
CA GLN A 297 -11.70 -8.44 22.57
C GLN A 297 -12.30 -7.66 21.39
N LEU A 298 -12.20 -8.19 20.18
CA LEU A 298 -12.78 -7.59 18.96
C LEU A 298 -14.30 -7.69 18.96
N ARG A 299 -14.86 -8.78 19.50
CA ARG A 299 -16.30 -8.99 19.62
C ARG A 299 -16.94 -8.27 20.83
N ASP A 300 -16.14 -7.82 21.80
CA ASP A 300 -16.60 -7.05 22.95
C ASP A 300 -16.72 -5.54 22.64
N SER A 301 -17.97 -5.06 22.55
CA SER A 301 -18.26 -3.66 22.23
C SER A 301 -17.76 -2.67 23.30
N VAL A 302 -17.61 -3.08 24.57
CA VAL A 302 -17.05 -2.24 25.63
C VAL A 302 -15.56 -2.01 25.39
N VAL A 303 -14.83 -3.05 25.00
CA VAL A 303 -13.40 -2.95 24.67
C VAL A 303 -13.21 -2.07 23.44
N ILE A 304 -14.02 -2.27 22.40
CA ILE A 304 -13.95 -1.47 21.17
C ILE A 304 -14.29 0.00 21.43
N ARG A 305 -15.33 0.31 22.23
CA ARG A 305 -15.62 1.69 22.65
C ARG A 305 -14.44 2.34 23.37
N LYS A 306 -13.78 1.62 24.29
CA LYS A 306 -12.59 2.14 25.00
C LYS A 306 -11.46 2.53 24.04
N TRP A 307 -11.28 1.81 22.93
CA TRP A 307 -10.29 2.16 21.92
C TRP A 307 -10.73 3.31 21.02
N PHE A 308 -11.90 3.20 20.38
CA PHE A 308 -12.29 4.16 19.35
C PHE A 308 -12.79 5.49 19.93
N SER A 309 -13.59 5.44 20.99
CA SER A 309 -14.12 6.64 21.65
C SER A 309 -13.12 7.23 22.65
N GLY A 310 -12.44 6.35 23.39
CA GLY A 310 -11.60 6.75 24.53
C GLY A 310 -10.13 7.00 24.23
N ARG A 311 -9.61 6.57 23.07
CA ARG A 311 -8.16 6.68 22.74
C ARG A 311 -7.89 7.22 21.35
N LEU A 312 -8.63 6.74 20.34
CA LEU A 312 -8.32 7.02 18.93
C LEU A 312 -9.17 8.14 18.32
N ARG A 313 -10.18 8.65 19.04
CA ARG A 313 -11.17 9.60 18.52
C ARG A 313 -10.57 10.73 17.69
N LEU A 314 -9.54 11.40 18.21
CA LEU A 314 -8.92 12.57 17.56
C LEU A 314 -8.09 12.24 16.32
N PHE A 315 -7.80 10.96 16.06
CA PHE A 315 -7.04 10.51 14.89
C PHE A 315 -7.96 10.04 13.76
N LEU A 316 -9.22 9.68 14.07
CA LEU A 316 -10.16 9.09 13.10
C LEU A 316 -10.42 9.96 11.86
N PRO A 317 -10.45 11.32 11.95
CA PRO A 317 -10.58 12.18 10.77
C PRO A 317 -9.44 12.05 9.76
N SER A 318 -8.32 11.42 10.13
CA SER A 318 -7.15 11.22 9.26
C SER A 318 -6.83 9.73 9.05
N ALA A 319 -7.81 8.85 9.26
CA ALA A 319 -7.61 7.40 9.12
C ALA A 319 -7.18 7.02 7.70
N SER A 320 -6.05 6.31 7.57
CA SER A 320 -5.59 5.85 6.27
C SER A 320 -6.50 4.76 5.70
N GLY A 321 -6.49 4.61 4.37
CA GLY A 321 -7.19 3.49 3.73
C GLY A 321 -6.67 2.12 4.19
N GLY A 322 -5.40 2.03 4.58
CA GLY A 322 -4.80 0.81 5.13
C GLY A 322 -5.35 0.45 6.51
N PHE A 323 -5.46 1.43 7.41
CA PHE A 323 -6.09 1.24 8.73
C PHE A 323 -7.56 0.85 8.59
N LEU A 324 -8.31 1.55 7.74
CA LEU A 324 -9.73 1.29 7.50
C LEU A 324 -9.97 -0.10 6.91
N HIS A 325 -9.19 -0.47 5.90
CA HIS A 325 -9.27 -1.78 5.28
C HIS A 325 -8.93 -2.90 6.27
N CYS A 326 -7.84 -2.75 7.03
CA CYS A 326 -7.48 -3.69 8.09
C CYS A 326 -8.57 -3.83 9.15
N LEU A 327 -9.14 -2.71 9.61
CA LEU A 327 -10.20 -2.75 10.61
C LEU A 327 -11.44 -3.45 10.04
N SER A 328 -11.74 -3.21 8.76
CA SER A 328 -12.82 -3.93 8.09
C SER A 328 -12.57 -5.42 8.25
N THR A 329 -11.38 -5.97 7.94
CA THR A 329 -11.05 -7.42 7.97
C THR A 329 -11.06 -8.07 9.35
N LYS A 330 -11.19 -7.32 10.44
CA LYS A 330 -11.35 -7.89 11.77
C LYS A 330 -12.72 -8.55 11.97
N ASN A 331 -12.75 -9.58 12.81
CA ASN A 331 -13.96 -10.27 13.23
C ASN A 331 -14.70 -9.49 14.34
N LEU A 332 -15.13 -8.27 14.01
CA LEU A 332 -15.96 -7.46 14.92
C LEU A 332 -17.37 -8.07 14.98
N SER A 333 -17.97 -8.08 16.18
CA SER A 333 -19.42 -8.27 16.30
C SER A 333 -20.16 -7.05 15.75
N CYS A 334 -21.46 -7.17 15.48
CA CYS A 334 -22.25 -6.02 15.03
C CYS A 334 -22.27 -4.87 16.03
N ASP A 335 -22.36 -5.15 17.34
CA ASP A 335 -22.28 -4.11 18.37
C ASP A 335 -20.92 -3.40 18.38
N SER A 336 -19.83 -4.16 18.20
CA SER A 336 -18.47 -3.62 18.09
C SER A 336 -18.32 -2.76 16.83
N TYR A 337 -18.81 -3.24 15.68
CA TYR A 337 -18.78 -2.49 14.43
C TYR A 337 -19.60 -1.19 14.53
N GLN A 338 -20.81 -1.25 15.08
CA GLN A 338 -21.66 -0.08 15.29
C GLN A 338 -20.99 0.94 16.23
N ALA A 339 -20.26 0.48 17.24
CA ALA A 339 -19.47 1.36 18.09
C ALA A 339 -18.35 2.09 17.31
N VAL A 340 -17.66 1.40 16.40
CA VAL A 340 -16.66 2.02 15.52
C VAL A 340 -17.31 3.07 14.61
N VAL A 341 -18.37 2.69 13.88
CA VAL A 341 -19.04 3.58 12.93
C VAL A 341 -19.65 4.80 13.63
N LYS A 342 -20.17 4.64 14.84
CA LYS A 342 -20.67 5.74 15.66
C LYS A 342 -19.58 6.78 15.93
N GLU A 343 -18.37 6.35 16.24
CA GLU A 343 -17.25 7.28 16.48
C GLU A 343 -16.75 7.96 15.20
N PHE A 344 -16.70 7.24 14.07
CA PHE A 344 -16.46 7.89 12.77
C PHE A 344 -17.56 8.91 12.43
N GLY A 345 -18.82 8.59 12.70
CA GLY A 345 -19.95 9.50 12.54
C GLY A 345 -19.86 10.75 13.41
N ALA A 346 -19.42 10.61 14.67
CA ALA A 346 -19.18 11.73 15.57
C ALA A 346 -18.00 12.62 15.14
N GLN A 347 -17.20 12.18 14.18
CA GLN A 347 -16.05 12.91 13.64
C GLN A 347 -16.27 13.32 12.16
N PHE A 348 -17.46 13.08 11.62
CA PHE A 348 -17.78 13.23 10.20
C PHE A 348 -17.56 14.65 9.68
N ASP A 349 -17.96 15.66 10.45
CA ASP A 349 -17.84 17.08 10.08
C ASP A 349 -16.39 17.58 10.07
N HIS A 350 -15.45 16.83 10.66
CA HIS A 350 -14.03 17.12 10.65
C HIS A 350 -13.28 16.42 9.50
N MET A 351 -13.97 15.67 8.65
CA MET A 351 -13.39 14.95 7.52
C MET A 351 -13.62 15.72 6.21
N THR A 352 -12.65 15.66 5.30
CA THR A 352 -12.86 16.07 3.91
C THR A 352 -13.80 15.09 3.20
N LEU A 353 -14.41 15.51 2.09
CA LEU A 353 -15.25 14.63 1.28
C LEU A 353 -14.50 13.37 0.82
N GLU A 354 -13.23 13.51 0.46
CA GLU A 354 -12.37 12.38 0.07
C GLU A 354 -12.20 11.38 1.23
N GLN A 355 -11.96 11.89 2.44
CA GLN A 355 -11.83 11.07 3.63
C GLN A 355 -13.15 10.37 4.01
N GLN A 356 -14.28 11.05 3.90
CA GLN A 356 -15.60 10.45 4.12
C GLN A 356 -15.86 9.30 3.15
N GLN A 357 -15.55 9.51 1.86
CA GLN A 357 -15.64 8.46 0.84
C GLN A 357 -14.70 7.30 1.14
N LEU A 358 -13.49 7.57 1.64
CA LEU A 358 -12.53 6.55 2.02
C LEU A 358 -13.06 5.67 3.16
N VAL A 359 -13.63 6.26 4.21
CA VAL A 359 -14.29 5.52 5.31
C VAL A 359 -15.41 4.63 4.78
N LEU A 360 -16.27 5.17 3.92
CA LEU A 360 -17.36 4.41 3.31
C LEU A 360 -16.84 3.23 2.48
N LYS A 361 -15.88 3.47 1.59
CA LYS A 361 -15.37 2.49 0.63
C LYS A 361 -14.45 1.43 1.26
N LYS A 362 -13.69 1.78 2.31
CA LYS A 362 -12.67 0.89 2.89
C LYS A 362 -13.07 0.23 4.21
N LEU A 363 -14.04 0.79 4.92
CA LEU A 363 -14.52 0.22 6.20
C LEU A 363 -15.98 -0.24 6.11
N VAL A 364 -16.90 0.68 5.79
CA VAL A 364 -18.34 0.43 5.94
C VAL A 364 -18.84 -0.62 4.95
N ILE A 365 -18.63 -0.39 3.64
CA ILE A 365 -19.09 -1.32 2.59
C ILE A 365 -18.40 -2.69 2.72
N PRO A 366 -17.06 -2.78 2.87
CA PRO A 366 -16.39 -4.08 2.97
C PRO A 366 -16.73 -4.88 4.22
N PHE A 367 -17.20 -4.25 5.29
CA PHE A 367 -17.65 -4.96 6.49
C PHE A 367 -19.07 -5.52 6.31
N LEU A 368 -20.01 -4.67 5.85
CA LEU A 368 -21.42 -5.06 5.73
C LEU A 368 -21.66 -6.09 4.62
N SER A 369 -20.86 -6.09 3.56
CA SER A 369 -20.99 -7.01 2.42
C SER A 369 -20.37 -8.39 2.63
N ARG A 370 -19.97 -8.74 3.88
CA ARG A 370 -19.28 -10.01 4.15
C ARG A 370 -20.23 -11.20 4.13
N PRO A 371 -19.79 -12.36 3.62
CA PRO A 371 -20.52 -13.61 3.73
C PRO A 371 -20.26 -14.26 5.10
N THR A 372 -20.63 -13.61 6.20
CA THR A 372 -20.56 -14.16 7.57
C THR A 372 -21.94 -14.25 8.20
N THR A 373 -22.13 -15.05 9.25
CA THR A 373 -23.44 -15.23 9.93
C THR A 373 -24.01 -13.93 10.52
N ASP A 374 -23.16 -12.92 10.73
CA ASP A 374 -23.52 -11.58 11.22
C ASP A 374 -23.63 -10.56 10.05
N SER A 375 -23.72 -11.02 8.79
CA SER A 375 -23.72 -10.17 7.59
C SER A 375 -24.86 -9.15 7.60
N GLY A 376 -24.54 -7.89 7.30
CA GLY A 376 -25.51 -6.79 7.25
C GLY A 376 -25.93 -6.24 8.61
N CYS A 377 -25.56 -6.87 9.73
CA CYS A 377 -26.00 -6.48 11.07
C CYS A 377 -27.52 -6.26 11.17
N VAL A 378 -28.27 -7.20 10.57
CA VAL A 378 -29.74 -7.21 10.49
C VAL A 378 -30.33 -8.07 11.58
#